data_AF-A0A4Q3V9G8-F1
#
_entry.id   AF-A0A4Q3V9G8-F1
#
_cell.length_a   1.000
_cell.length_b   1.000
_cell.length_c   1.000
_cell.angle_alpha   90.00
_cell.angle_beta   90.00
_cell.angle_gamma   90.00
#
_symmetry.space_group_name_H-M   'P 1'
#
loop_
_entity.id
_entity.type
_entity.pdbx_description
1 polymer ?
#
loop_
_entity_poly.entity_id
_entity_poly.type
_entity_poly.pdbx_seq_one_letter_code
_entity_poly.pdbx_strand_id
1 'polypeptide(L)'
;MIGDGMGTAQIFAGLTANKGKLNLERCTAIGFHKSQSADQYVTDSGAGATAFSTGSKTNNGSIGVDATAVAKPTILEIAESHNLATGMVVTCAITHATPASFIAHQTSRALGEEIATDFLKTDIDVFIGGGKNHFNKRKDGKNLLDSLRKRNYQVVESFPEIGNISSGKLAGFIADAQPSRMIDGRGPQLLQNTQTAINILNKNKNGFFLMVEGSQIDWGAHANDPAYLTSELIDFDKAVGAAIDFAERDKNTLVIITGDHETGGLSLVNGDMKAGTIEAKFATDGHTGVMIPVFAYGPGAERFIGIYENTSIFHKILQGFGFQH
;
A
#
# COMPACT_ATOMS: atom_id res chain seq x y z
N MET A 1 -5.02 -0.90 -3.24
CA MET A 1 -4.70 -1.47 -1.92
C MET A 1 -3.65 -2.54 -2.10
N ILE A 2 -2.58 -2.50 -1.32
CA ILE A 2 -1.41 -3.37 -1.47
C ILE A 2 -1.22 -4.15 -0.16
N GLY A 3 -1.27 -5.48 -0.22
CA GLY A 3 -0.74 -6.31 0.86
C GLY A 3 0.72 -6.61 0.54
N ASP A 4 1.67 -5.98 1.22
CA ASP A 4 3.11 -6.21 0.97
C ASP A 4 3.41 -7.70 1.18
N GLY A 5 4.08 -8.36 0.23
CA GLY A 5 4.37 -9.80 0.27
C GLY A 5 3.16 -10.74 0.14
N MET A 6 1.98 -10.22 -0.21
CA MET A 6 0.72 -10.97 -0.24
C MET A 6 0.53 -11.77 -1.54
N GLY A 7 1.07 -12.99 -1.58
CA GLY A 7 0.77 -14.01 -2.59
C GLY A 7 -0.50 -14.82 -2.30
N THR A 8 -0.79 -15.81 -3.17
CA THR A 8 -1.98 -16.67 -3.01
C THR A 8 -1.95 -17.51 -1.73
N ALA A 9 -0.76 -17.93 -1.30
CA ALA A 9 -0.60 -18.71 -0.08
C ALA A 9 -0.91 -17.87 1.17
N GLN A 10 -0.47 -16.61 1.20
CA GLN A 10 -0.74 -15.66 2.28
C GLN A 10 -2.23 -15.36 2.38
N ILE A 11 -2.90 -15.17 1.24
CA ILE A 11 -4.36 -14.99 1.18
C ILE A 11 -5.09 -16.19 1.78
N PHE A 12 -4.74 -17.41 1.34
CA PHE A 12 -5.40 -18.62 1.85
C PHE A 12 -5.09 -18.88 3.34
N ALA A 13 -3.89 -18.51 3.80
CA ALA A 13 -3.49 -18.58 5.20
C ALA A 13 -4.39 -17.70 6.07
N GLY A 14 -4.58 -16.43 5.70
CA GLY A 14 -5.46 -15.54 6.45
C GLY A 14 -6.95 -15.82 6.25
N LEU A 15 -7.38 -16.33 5.09
CA LEU A 15 -8.74 -16.88 4.91
C LEU A 15 -9.02 -17.99 5.93
N THR A 16 -8.06 -18.92 6.07
CA THR A 16 -8.16 -20.02 7.03
C THR A 16 -8.17 -19.47 8.45
N ALA A 17 -7.24 -18.60 8.82
CA ALA A 17 -7.20 -17.98 10.15
C ALA A 17 -8.46 -17.16 10.47
N ASN A 18 -9.11 -16.58 9.46
CA ASN A 18 -10.38 -15.86 9.58
C ASN A 18 -11.62 -16.77 9.43
N LYS A 19 -11.44 -18.08 9.55
CA LYS A 19 -12.49 -19.10 9.55
C LYS A 19 -13.33 -19.13 8.27
N GLY A 20 -12.65 -18.97 7.14
CA GLY A 20 -13.20 -19.19 5.80
C GLY A 20 -13.90 -18.00 5.19
N LYS A 21 -13.61 -16.77 5.66
CA LYS A 21 -14.17 -15.56 5.09
C LYS A 21 -13.12 -14.46 4.93
N LEU A 22 -13.15 -13.76 3.82
CA LEU A 22 -12.43 -12.50 3.59
C LEU A 22 -13.34 -11.53 2.82
N ASN A 23 -13.22 -10.24 3.05
CA ASN A 23 -13.87 -9.22 2.25
C ASN A 23 -13.40 -9.25 0.79
N LEU A 24 -12.16 -9.72 0.56
CA LEU A 24 -11.60 -9.97 -0.77
C LEU A 24 -12.53 -10.80 -1.68
N GLU A 25 -13.31 -11.73 -1.12
CA GLU A 25 -14.24 -12.61 -1.85
C GLU A 25 -15.37 -11.85 -2.56
N ARG A 26 -15.59 -10.57 -2.22
CA ARG A 26 -16.58 -9.70 -2.87
C ARG A 26 -16.13 -9.22 -4.26
N CYS A 27 -14.85 -9.36 -4.61
CA CYS A 27 -14.32 -8.94 -5.90
C CYS A 27 -14.82 -9.85 -7.03
N THR A 28 -15.16 -9.25 -8.17
CA THR A 28 -15.75 -9.97 -9.32
C THR A 28 -14.76 -10.20 -10.46
N ALA A 29 -13.65 -9.46 -10.47
CA ALA A 29 -12.58 -9.61 -11.45
C ALA A 29 -11.29 -10.05 -10.77
N ILE A 30 -10.67 -11.10 -11.32
CA ILE A 30 -9.45 -11.71 -10.79
C ILE A 30 -8.46 -11.91 -11.94
N GLY A 31 -7.21 -11.54 -11.71
CA GLY A 31 -6.10 -11.77 -12.61
C GLY A 31 -4.80 -11.99 -11.84
N PHE A 32 -3.69 -12.01 -12.57
CA PHE A 32 -2.35 -12.14 -12.01
C PHE A 32 -1.38 -11.19 -12.69
N HIS A 33 -0.40 -10.70 -11.94
CA HIS A 33 0.71 -9.95 -12.49
C HIS A 33 2.05 -10.65 -12.27
N LYS A 34 2.99 -10.34 -13.16
CA LYS A 34 4.40 -10.73 -13.10
C LYS A 34 5.21 -9.59 -12.48
N SER A 35 5.84 -9.88 -11.34
CA SER A 35 6.39 -8.87 -10.42
C SER A 35 7.88 -8.58 -10.61
N GLN A 36 8.63 -9.34 -11.42
CA GLN A 36 10.08 -9.20 -11.55
C GLN A 36 10.53 -7.75 -11.84
N SER A 37 11.68 -7.36 -11.30
CA SER A 37 12.27 -6.03 -11.52
C SER A 37 12.99 -5.97 -12.87
N ALA A 38 13.61 -4.82 -13.19
CA ALA A 38 14.40 -4.68 -14.41
C ALA A 38 15.73 -5.47 -14.35
N ASP A 39 16.25 -5.70 -13.15
CA ASP A 39 17.60 -6.24 -12.90
C ASP A 39 17.62 -7.57 -12.14
N GLN A 40 16.48 -8.03 -11.60
CA GLN A 40 16.38 -9.25 -10.80
C GLN A 40 15.15 -10.08 -11.15
N TYR A 41 15.30 -11.40 -11.03
CA TYR A 41 14.19 -12.35 -11.15
C TYR A 41 13.17 -12.18 -10.02
N VAL A 42 13.65 -11.85 -8.81
CA VAL A 42 12.84 -11.59 -7.62
C VAL A 42 12.92 -10.09 -7.30
N THR A 43 11.77 -9.41 -7.37
CA THR A 43 11.69 -7.97 -7.06
C THR A 43 11.79 -7.69 -5.57
N ASP A 44 12.14 -6.47 -5.21
CA ASP A 44 11.84 -5.90 -3.89
C ASP A 44 10.60 -5.01 -3.93
N SER A 45 10.11 -4.56 -2.76
CA SER A 45 8.95 -3.68 -2.65
C SER A 45 9.12 -2.34 -3.38
N GLY A 46 10.34 -1.79 -3.43
CA GLY A 46 10.61 -0.54 -4.15
C GLY A 46 10.40 -0.65 -5.64
N ALA A 47 11.01 -1.66 -6.27
CA ALA A 47 10.82 -1.90 -7.70
C ALA A 47 9.40 -2.37 -8.03
N GLY A 48 8.80 -3.21 -7.18
CA GLY A 48 7.43 -3.70 -7.32
C GLY A 48 6.41 -2.56 -7.31
N ALA A 49 6.49 -1.69 -6.30
CA ALA A 49 5.60 -0.55 -6.17
C ALA A 49 5.86 0.54 -7.22
N THR A 50 7.12 0.78 -7.61
CA THR A 50 7.46 1.71 -8.71
C THR A 50 6.81 1.29 -10.03
N ALA A 51 6.73 -0.02 -10.30
CA ALA A 51 6.04 -0.50 -11.50
C ALA A 51 4.55 -0.19 -11.48
N PHE A 52 3.88 -0.31 -10.32
CA PHE A 52 2.47 0.05 -10.16
C PHE A 52 2.25 1.56 -10.28
N SER A 53 3.15 2.35 -9.73
CA SER A 53 2.99 3.79 -9.62
C SER A 53 3.38 4.53 -10.89
N THR A 54 4.32 4.02 -11.69
CA THR A 54 4.87 4.75 -12.86
C THR A 54 4.65 4.05 -14.20
N GLY A 55 4.20 2.79 -14.19
CA GLY A 55 4.10 1.98 -15.41
C GLY A 55 5.46 1.58 -16.00
N SER A 56 6.56 1.79 -15.29
CA SER A 56 7.92 1.46 -15.73
C SER A 56 8.57 0.45 -14.79
N LYS A 57 9.27 -0.54 -15.34
CA LYS A 57 10.16 -1.40 -14.54
C LYS A 57 11.37 -0.57 -14.08
N THR A 58 11.90 -0.93 -12.92
CA THR A 58 13.10 -0.31 -12.34
C THR A 58 13.97 -1.35 -11.64
N ASN A 59 15.14 -0.95 -11.17
CA ASN A 59 16.08 -1.83 -10.47
C ASN A 59 15.67 -2.00 -9.00
N ASN A 60 15.98 -3.14 -8.39
CA ASN A 60 15.69 -3.38 -6.97
C ASN A 60 16.25 -2.26 -6.09
N GLY A 61 15.45 -1.83 -5.12
CA GLY A 61 15.77 -0.73 -4.20
C GLY A 61 15.51 0.66 -4.75
N SER A 62 15.17 0.84 -6.03
CA SER A 62 14.83 2.14 -6.61
C SER A 62 13.41 2.58 -6.23
N ILE A 63 13.17 3.90 -6.17
CA ILE A 63 11.89 4.51 -5.79
C ILE A 63 11.50 5.54 -6.85
N GLY A 64 10.41 5.31 -7.58
CA GLY A 64 9.81 6.30 -8.50
C GLY A 64 10.70 6.72 -9.68
N VAL A 65 11.77 5.99 -9.97
CA VAL A 65 12.67 6.20 -11.11
C VAL A 65 12.67 4.97 -12.02
N ASP A 66 12.94 5.14 -13.31
CA ASP A 66 13.16 3.99 -14.21
C ASP A 66 14.51 3.30 -13.97
N ALA A 67 14.76 2.21 -14.70
CA ALA A 67 16.01 1.44 -14.61
C ALA A 67 17.30 2.25 -14.93
N THR A 68 17.16 3.45 -15.50
CA THR A 68 18.26 4.39 -15.76
C THR A 68 18.37 5.51 -14.72
N ALA A 69 17.64 5.38 -13.61
CA ALA A 69 17.53 6.35 -12.52
C ALA A 69 16.87 7.69 -12.90
N VAL A 70 16.11 7.74 -14.00
CA VAL A 70 15.35 8.92 -14.39
C VAL A 70 13.98 8.91 -13.71
N ALA A 71 13.64 9.98 -13.01
CA ALA A 71 12.33 10.16 -12.37
C ALA A 71 11.17 10.00 -13.37
N LYS A 72 10.13 9.28 -12.96
CA LYS A 72 8.89 9.10 -13.73
C LYS A 72 7.70 9.62 -12.93
N PRO A 73 6.78 10.38 -13.56
CA PRO A 73 5.54 10.78 -12.90
C PRO A 73 4.81 9.58 -12.32
N THR A 74 4.42 9.67 -11.05
CA THR A 74 3.63 8.61 -10.40
C THR A 74 2.14 8.81 -10.67
N ILE A 75 1.34 7.75 -10.49
CA ILE A 75 -0.12 7.82 -10.59
C ILE A 75 -0.73 8.79 -9.56
N LEU A 76 -0.08 8.97 -8.41
CA LEU A 76 -0.51 9.94 -7.40
C LEU A 76 -0.25 11.37 -7.90
N GLU A 77 0.93 11.64 -8.45
CA GLU A 77 1.26 12.95 -9.03
C GLU A 77 0.40 13.28 -10.25
N ILE A 78 0.09 12.26 -11.08
CA ILE A 78 -0.82 12.40 -12.20
C ILE A 78 -2.23 12.72 -11.70
N ALA A 79 -2.72 12.04 -10.65
CA ALA A 79 -4.02 12.34 -10.05
C ALA A 79 -4.07 13.77 -9.48
N GLU A 80 -3.05 14.20 -8.75
CA GLU A 80 -2.89 15.59 -8.27
C GLU A 80 -2.93 16.60 -9.44
N SER A 81 -2.19 16.33 -10.53
CA SER A 81 -2.17 17.22 -11.70
C SER A 81 -3.53 17.34 -12.41
N HIS A 82 -4.42 16.35 -12.21
CA HIS A 82 -5.79 16.36 -12.70
C HIS A 82 -6.81 16.87 -11.66
N ASN A 83 -6.33 17.48 -10.56
CA ASN A 83 -7.13 18.06 -9.48
C ASN A 83 -7.99 17.04 -8.72
N LEU A 84 -7.61 15.76 -8.74
CA LEU A 84 -8.17 14.76 -7.82
C LEU A 84 -7.53 14.96 -6.46
N ALA A 85 -8.28 14.63 -5.40
CA ALA A 85 -7.65 14.55 -4.08
C ALA A 85 -6.77 13.31 -3.99
N THR A 86 -5.65 13.36 -3.29
CA THR A 86 -4.79 12.18 -3.14
C THR A 86 -4.44 11.82 -1.71
N GLY A 87 -4.28 10.51 -1.46
CA GLY A 87 -3.75 10.09 -0.19
C GLY A 87 -3.09 8.72 -0.13
N MET A 88 -2.43 8.50 1.01
CA MET A 88 -1.73 7.26 1.35
C MET A 88 -1.98 6.86 2.80
N VAL A 89 -2.26 5.58 3.04
CA VAL A 89 -2.41 5.02 4.39
C VAL A 89 -1.64 3.73 4.48
N VAL A 90 -0.72 3.61 5.45
CA VAL A 90 0.15 2.43 5.58
C VAL A 90 0.30 1.99 7.03
N THR A 91 0.72 0.75 7.25
CA THR A 91 1.09 0.21 8.57
C THR A 91 2.60 0.06 8.77
N CYS A 92 3.40 0.72 7.93
CA CYS A 92 4.84 0.93 8.11
C CYS A 92 5.15 2.44 8.22
N ALA A 93 6.42 2.81 8.12
CA ALA A 93 6.86 4.19 7.96
C ALA A 93 6.36 4.72 6.61
N ILE A 94 5.82 5.93 6.58
CA ILE A 94 5.28 6.51 5.33
C ILE A 94 6.37 6.70 4.25
N THR A 95 7.65 6.69 4.65
CA THR A 95 8.81 6.73 3.75
C THR A 95 9.34 5.34 3.37
N HIS A 96 8.66 4.25 3.76
CA HIS A 96 9.03 2.90 3.34
C HIS A 96 8.80 2.73 1.83
N ALA A 97 9.36 1.68 1.24
CA ALA A 97 9.51 1.59 -0.21
C ALA A 97 8.18 1.64 -0.99
N THR A 98 7.15 0.94 -0.53
CA THR A 98 5.84 0.93 -1.18
C THR A 98 5.19 2.32 -1.20
N PRO A 99 4.93 3.00 -0.07
CA PRO A 99 4.38 4.37 -0.12
C PRO A 99 5.31 5.37 -0.78
N ALA A 100 6.62 5.28 -0.54
CA ALA A 100 7.59 6.19 -1.15
C ALA A 100 7.53 6.14 -2.69
N SER A 101 7.30 4.96 -3.28
CA SER A 101 7.22 4.80 -4.74
C SER A 101 6.05 5.54 -5.39
N PHE A 102 5.07 6.02 -4.62
CA PHE A 102 3.97 6.84 -5.12
C PHE A 102 4.22 8.36 -5.02
N ILE A 103 5.25 8.83 -4.32
CA ILE A 103 5.43 10.30 -4.10
C ILE A 103 6.88 10.78 -4.18
N ALA A 104 7.86 9.87 -4.17
CA ALA A 104 9.28 10.21 -4.14
C ALA A 104 10.01 9.65 -5.36
N HIS A 105 11.16 10.26 -5.67
CA HIS A 105 12.03 9.81 -6.76
C HIS A 105 13.47 9.71 -6.25
N GLN A 106 13.88 8.52 -5.86
CA GLN A 106 15.18 8.25 -5.26
C GLN A 106 15.81 6.98 -5.85
N THR A 107 17.12 6.98 -5.98
CA THR A 107 17.89 5.82 -6.48
C THR A 107 17.99 4.69 -5.46
N SER A 108 17.61 4.95 -4.20
CA SER A 108 17.66 3.95 -3.13
C SER A 108 16.56 4.19 -2.09
N ARG A 109 15.86 3.12 -1.72
CA ARG A 109 14.88 3.04 -0.63
C ARG A 109 15.48 3.30 0.75
N ALA A 110 16.81 3.30 0.87
CA ALA A 110 17.51 3.62 2.12
C ALA A 110 17.54 5.13 2.43
N LEU A 111 17.21 5.98 1.46
CA LEU A 111 17.28 7.44 1.56
C LEU A 111 16.02 8.03 2.24
N GLY A 112 15.70 7.54 3.45
CA GLY A 112 14.45 7.88 4.14
C GLY A 112 14.25 9.37 4.42
N GLU A 113 15.33 10.12 4.67
CA GLU A 113 15.26 11.58 4.88
C GLU A 113 15.03 12.33 3.56
N GLU A 114 15.64 11.88 2.46
CA GLU A 114 15.43 12.44 1.13
C GLU A 114 14.02 12.12 0.63
N ILE A 115 13.54 10.89 0.85
CA ILE A 115 12.15 10.49 0.61
C ILE A 115 11.20 11.40 1.39
N ALA A 116 11.43 11.62 2.69
CA ALA A 116 10.61 12.55 3.48
C ALA A 116 10.63 13.99 2.93
N THR A 117 11.72 14.41 2.30
CA THR A 117 11.81 15.72 1.64
C THR A 117 10.94 15.77 0.38
N ASP A 118 10.85 14.66 -0.36
CA ASP A 118 10.03 14.56 -1.58
C ASP A 118 8.52 14.68 -1.31
N PHE A 119 8.05 14.34 -0.09
CA PHE A 119 6.67 14.62 0.33
C PHE A 119 6.30 16.11 0.28
N LEU A 120 7.28 17.02 0.21
CA LEU A 120 7.05 18.45 0.04
C LEU A 120 7.05 18.89 -1.44
N LYS A 121 7.31 18.00 -2.39
CA LYS A 121 7.29 18.33 -3.83
C LYS A 121 5.89 18.18 -4.43
N THR A 122 5.10 17.25 -3.89
CA THR A 122 3.74 16.95 -4.33
C THR A 122 2.74 17.34 -3.25
N ASP A 123 1.62 17.94 -3.64
CA ASP A 123 0.69 18.57 -2.71
C ASP A 123 -0.39 17.63 -2.14
N ILE A 124 0.02 16.40 -1.82
CA ILE A 124 -0.83 15.31 -1.31
C ILE A 124 -1.80 15.76 -0.21
N ASP A 125 -3.07 15.37 -0.26
CA ASP A 125 -4.03 15.83 0.75
C ASP A 125 -3.92 15.07 2.08
N VAL A 126 -3.73 13.76 2.01
CA VAL A 126 -3.71 12.89 3.21
C VAL A 126 -2.56 11.90 3.15
N PHE A 127 -1.70 11.86 4.15
CA PHE A 127 -0.87 10.69 4.39
C PHE A 127 -0.90 10.27 5.85
N ILE A 128 -0.99 8.97 6.09
CA ILE A 128 -1.03 8.40 7.44
C ILE A 128 -0.12 7.17 7.51
N GLY A 129 0.88 7.22 8.39
CA GLY A 129 1.85 6.14 8.58
C GLY A 129 2.80 6.41 9.76
N GLY A 130 3.75 5.52 9.99
CA GLY A 130 4.86 5.76 10.92
C GLY A 130 5.94 6.66 10.31
N GLY A 131 7.13 6.62 10.90
CA GLY A 131 8.34 7.20 10.32
C GLY A 131 8.52 8.69 10.61
N LYS A 132 7.88 9.22 11.66
CA LYS A 132 8.01 10.63 12.07
C LYS A 132 9.46 11.09 12.21
N ASN A 133 10.35 10.21 12.67
CA ASN A 133 11.77 10.51 12.84
C ASN A 133 12.46 10.95 11.53
N HIS A 134 12.03 10.47 10.35
CA HIS A 134 12.57 10.94 9.06
C HIS A 134 12.17 12.39 8.74
N PHE A 135 11.14 12.92 9.40
CA PHE A 135 10.66 14.29 9.25
C PHE A 135 11.24 15.25 10.30
N ASN A 136 11.50 14.81 11.54
CA ASN A 136 11.89 15.70 12.64
C ASN A 136 13.19 15.35 13.39
N LYS A 137 13.76 14.16 13.23
CA LYS A 137 15.05 13.75 13.83
C LYS A 137 16.10 13.55 12.74
N ARG A 138 16.24 14.56 11.89
CA ARG A 138 17.03 14.51 10.66
C ARG A 138 18.48 14.88 10.88
N LYS A 139 19.38 14.31 10.08
CA LYS A 139 20.81 14.62 10.09
C LYS A 139 21.10 16.08 9.72
N ASP A 140 20.28 16.66 8.85
CA ASP A 140 20.40 18.06 8.41
C ASP A 140 19.82 19.08 9.40
N GLY A 141 19.28 18.62 10.54
CA GLY A 141 18.68 19.47 11.57
C GLY A 141 17.35 20.13 11.18
N LYS A 142 16.79 19.83 10.00
CA LYS A 142 15.51 20.38 9.58
C LYS A 142 14.35 19.70 10.31
N ASN A 143 13.26 20.44 10.49
CA ASN A 143 11.99 19.90 10.94
C ASN A 143 10.94 20.05 9.83
N LEU A 144 10.68 18.95 9.12
CA LEU A 144 9.70 18.94 8.04
C LEU A 144 8.25 18.99 8.56
N LEU A 145 8.01 18.69 9.84
CA LEU A 145 6.68 18.88 10.45
C LEU A 145 6.26 20.35 10.42
N ASP A 146 7.20 21.27 10.66
CA ASP A 146 6.94 22.71 10.56
C ASP A 146 6.72 23.16 9.12
N SER A 147 7.39 22.49 8.17
CA SER A 147 7.18 22.72 6.74
C SER A 147 5.78 22.28 6.29
N LEU A 148 5.29 21.15 6.80
CA LEU A 148 3.93 20.66 6.57
C LEU A 148 2.89 21.60 7.19
N ARG A 149 3.09 22.06 8.44
CA ARG A 149 2.20 23.05 9.08
C ARG A 149 2.11 24.35 8.29
N LYS A 150 3.24 24.85 7.77
CA LYS A 150 3.26 26.04 6.89
C LYS A 150 2.50 25.84 5.57
N ARG A 151 2.31 24.59 5.16
CA ARG A 151 1.49 24.19 3.99
C ARG A 151 0.06 23.81 4.37
N ASN A 152 -0.39 24.23 5.56
CA ASN A 152 -1.74 24.01 6.10
C ASN A 152 -2.10 22.54 6.38
N TYR A 153 -1.12 21.67 6.57
CA TYR A 153 -1.38 20.33 7.07
C TYR A 153 -1.70 20.35 8.56
N GLN A 154 -2.73 19.60 8.93
CA GLN A 154 -2.93 19.15 10.29
C GLN A 154 -1.92 18.03 10.56
N VAL A 155 -0.84 18.36 11.26
CA VAL A 155 0.15 17.36 11.71
C VAL A 155 -0.36 16.74 13.01
N VAL A 156 -0.79 15.48 12.95
CA VAL A 156 -1.41 14.76 14.07
C VAL A 156 -0.55 13.55 14.42
N GLU A 157 -0.17 13.42 15.68
CA GLU A 157 0.78 12.38 16.15
C GLU A 157 0.11 11.32 17.04
N SER A 158 -1.22 11.30 17.07
CA SER A 158 -2.04 10.46 17.94
C SER A 158 -3.09 9.71 17.14
N PHE A 159 -3.07 8.38 17.20
CA PHE A 159 -4.01 7.52 16.47
C PHE A 159 -5.50 7.86 16.74
N PRO A 160 -5.96 8.01 18.01
CA PRO A 160 -7.34 8.41 18.28
C PRO A 160 -7.72 9.78 17.68
N GLU A 161 -6.79 10.72 17.62
CA GLU A 161 -7.05 12.07 17.10
C GLU A 161 -7.14 12.10 15.57
N ILE A 162 -6.36 11.26 14.88
CA ILE A 162 -6.46 11.08 13.42
C ILE A 162 -7.89 10.71 13.01
N GLY A 163 -8.55 9.86 13.80
CA GLY A 163 -9.95 9.48 13.60
C GLY A 163 -10.97 10.63 13.63
N ASN A 164 -10.62 11.77 14.23
CA ASN A 164 -11.51 12.92 14.38
C ASN A 164 -11.38 13.95 13.25
N ILE A 165 -10.35 13.81 12.41
CA ILE A 165 -10.12 14.73 11.29
C ILE A 165 -11.08 14.40 10.16
N SER A 166 -11.80 15.41 9.68
CA SER A 166 -12.81 15.22 8.63
C SER A 166 -12.61 16.09 7.40
N SER A 167 -11.71 17.08 7.41
CA SER A 167 -11.47 17.97 6.28
C SER A 167 -10.08 18.58 6.30
N GLY A 168 -9.66 19.14 5.17
CA GLY A 168 -8.36 19.79 5.01
C GLY A 168 -7.24 18.76 4.86
N LYS A 169 -6.00 19.24 4.85
CA LYS A 169 -4.83 18.39 4.68
C LYS A 169 -4.42 17.73 5.98
N LEU A 170 -3.97 16.49 5.91
CA LEU A 170 -3.63 15.66 7.06
C LEU A 170 -2.28 14.96 6.85
N ALA A 171 -1.38 15.19 7.82
CA ALA A 171 -0.14 14.45 8.00
C ALA A 171 -0.24 13.68 9.31
N GLY A 172 -0.70 12.43 9.25
CA GLY A 172 -0.89 11.56 10.39
C GLY A 172 0.33 10.69 10.68
N PHE A 173 0.95 10.86 11.85
CA PHE A 173 2.08 10.06 12.30
C PHE A 173 1.66 9.12 13.44
N ILE A 174 1.51 7.82 13.12
CA ILE A 174 1.08 6.79 14.09
C ILE A 174 2.25 6.13 14.85
N ALA A 175 3.50 6.43 14.47
CA ALA A 175 4.70 5.95 15.15
C ALA A 175 5.93 6.82 14.84
N ASP A 176 6.90 6.87 15.77
CA ASP A 176 8.20 7.51 15.56
C ASP A 176 9.01 6.83 14.44
N ALA A 177 8.99 5.49 14.41
CA ALA A 177 9.59 4.64 13.40
C ALA A 177 8.50 3.74 12.77
N GLN A 178 8.60 2.42 12.88
CA GLN A 178 7.55 1.52 12.41
C GLN A 178 6.42 1.42 13.45
N PRO A 179 5.13 1.35 13.05
CA PRO A 179 4.04 0.95 13.94
C PRO A 179 4.23 -0.47 14.48
N SER A 180 3.65 -0.75 15.65
CA SER A 180 3.67 -2.10 16.24
C SER A 180 3.04 -3.15 15.32
N ARG A 181 3.37 -4.42 15.54
CA ARG A 181 2.71 -5.55 14.86
C ARG A 181 1.27 -5.69 15.31
N MET A 182 0.41 -6.28 14.49
CA MET A 182 -0.96 -6.60 14.89
C MET A 182 -1.02 -7.52 16.11
N ILE A 183 -0.17 -8.55 16.16
CA ILE A 183 -0.05 -9.46 17.32
C ILE A 183 0.43 -8.76 18.60
N ASP A 184 1.08 -7.60 18.50
CA ASP A 184 1.53 -6.79 19.65
C ASP A 184 0.52 -5.71 20.04
N GLY A 185 -0.70 -5.75 19.49
CA GLY A 185 -1.77 -4.82 19.89
C GLY A 185 -1.74 -3.47 19.19
N ARG A 186 -1.31 -3.39 17.92
CA ARG A 186 -1.41 -2.16 17.09
C ARG A 186 -2.83 -1.56 17.11
N GLY A 187 -3.86 -2.39 17.23
CA GLY A 187 -5.25 -1.98 17.14
C GLY A 187 -5.69 -1.77 15.68
N PRO A 188 -6.92 -1.27 15.44
CA PRO A 188 -7.53 -1.22 14.11
C PRO A 188 -7.03 -0.02 13.27
N GLN A 189 -5.72 0.28 13.33
CA GLN A 189 -5.15 1.50 12.74
C GLN A 189 -5.41 1.57 11.25
N LEU A 190 -5.18 0.48 10.52
CA LEU A 190 -5.35 0.48 9.07
C LEU A 190 -6.80 0.73 8.66
N LEU A 191 -7.75 0.05 9.32
CA LEU A 191 -9.18 0.24 9.09
C LEU A 191 -9.61 1.69 9.36
N GLN A 192 -9.32 2.22 10.56
CA GLN A 192 -9.77 3.56 10.94
C GLN A 192 -9.10 4.63 10.07
N ASN A 193 -7.79 4.53 9.81
CA ASN A 193 -7.08 5.49 8.99
C ASN A 193 -7.54 5.47 7.52
N THR A 194 -7.90 4.29 6.99
CA THR A 194 -8.51 4.16 5.66
C THR A 194 -9.86 4.89 5.62
N GLN A 195 -10.71 4.70 6.62
CA GLN A 195 -12.00 5.40 6.72
C GLN A 195 -11.82 6.92 6.83
N THR A 196 -10.88 7.39 7.67
CA THR A 196 -10.53 8.81 7.77
C THR A 196 -10.07 9.38 6.43
N ALA A 197 -9.16 8.70 5.74
CA ALA A 197 -8.67 9.16 4.44
C ALA A 197 -9.80 9.24 3.42
N ILE A 198 -10.63 8.20 3.28
CA ILE A 198 -11.81 8.23 2.40
C ILE A 198 -12.74 9.40 2.74
N ASN A 199 -13.02 9.63 4.03
CA ASN A 199 -13.91 10.71 4.48
C ASN A 199 -13.39 12.11 4.12
N ILE A 200 -12.08 12.33 4.16
CA ILE A 200 -11.45 13.59 3.78
C ILE A 200 -11.45 13.73 2.25
N LEU A 201 -10.92 12.72 1.54
CA LEU A 201 -10.68 12.76 0.10
C LEU A 201 -11.98 12.82 -0.72
N ASN A 202 -13.03 12.11 -0.28
CA ASN A 202 -14.34 12.10 -0.95
C ASN A 202 -15.05 13.47 -0.97
N LYS A 203 -14.51 14.48 -0.28
CA LYS A 203 -15.02 15.86 -0.36
C LYS A 203 -14.63 16.57 -1.66
N ASN A 204 -13.63 16.07 -2.38
CA ASN A 204 -13.25 16.62 -3.68
C ASN A 204 -14.22 16.13 -4.76
N LYS A 205 -14.86 17.09 -5.46
CA LYS A 205 -15.85 16.82 -6.51
C LYS A 205 -15.26 16.17 -7.77
N ASN A 206 -13.95 16.27 -7.96
CA ASN A 206 -13.25 15.63 -9.08
C ASN A 206 -12.92 14.16 -8.80
N GLY A 207 -13.22 13.65 -7.61
CA GLY A 207 -12.84 12.32 -7.16
C GLY A 207 -11.48 12.31 -6.46
N PHE A 208 -10.97 11.10 -6.19
CA PHE A 208 -9.72 10.93 -5.47
C PHE A 208 -8.95 9.67 -5.89
N PHE A 209 -7.65 9.66 -5.61
CA PHE A 209 -6.78 8.50 -5.63
C PHE A 209 -6.29 8.18 -4.21
N LEU A 210 -6.44 6.93 -3.76
CA LEU A 210 -6.00 6.51 -2.44
C LEU A 210 -5.21 5.19 -2.53
N MET A 211 -3.97 5.21 -2.05
CA MET A 211 -3.17 4.02 -1.85
C MET A 211 -3.24 3.59 -0.38
N VAL A 212 -3.60 2.34 -0.13
CA VAL A 212 -3.65 1.76 1.22
C VAL A 212 -2.76 0.52 1.26
N GLU A 213 -1.90 0.41 2.26
CA GLU A 213 -0.96 -0.71 2.41
C GLU A 213 -1.15 -1.46 3.74
N GLY A 214 -1.35 -2.78 3.64
CA GLY A 214 -1.11 -3.71 4.73
C GLY A 214 0.36 -4.12 4.73
N SER A 215 1.21 -3.29 5.35
CA SER A 215 2.65 -3.28 5.12
C SER A 215 3.42 -4.42 5.80
N GLN A 216 2.84 -5.08 6.80
CA GLN A 216 3.55 -6.01 7.66
C GLN A 216 3.18 -7.49 7.41
N ILE A 217 2.35 -7.79 6.40
CA ILE A 217 2.11 -9.17 5.92
C ILE A 217 3.46 -9.77 5.48
N ASP A 218 4.21 -9.02 4.68
CA ASP A 218 5.58 -9.28 4.27
C ASP A 218 6.52 -9.56 5.44
N TRP A 219 6.48 -8.73 6.49
CA TRP A 219 7.38 -8.90 7.63
C TRP A 219 7.04 -10.15 8.45
N GLY A 220 5.76 -10.52 8.54
CA GLY A 220 5.35 -11.80 9.11
C GLY A 220 5.87 -12.98 8.29
N ALA A 221 5.89 -12.85 6.98
CA ALA A 221 6.44 -13.86 6.08
C ALA A 221 7.98 -13.94 6.15
N HIS A 222 8.70 -12.82 6.15
CA HIS A 222 10.15 -12.78 6.39
C HIS A 222 10.54 -13.41 7.74
N ALA A 223 9.72 -13.18 8.77
CA ALA A 223 9.91 -13.78 10.09
C ALA A 223 9.56 -15.28 10.14
N ASN A 224 9.01 -15.84 9.06
CA ASN A 224 8.44 -17.19 9.01
C ASN A 224 7.45 -17.43 10.18
N ASP A 225 6.67 -16.41 10.52
CA ASP A 225 5.74 -16.39 11.65
C ASP A 225 4.29 -16.37 11.11
N PRO A 226 3.59 -17.52 11.09
CA PRO A 226 2.23 -17.61 10.59
C PRO A 226 1.23 -16.77 11.39
N ALA A 227 1.41 -16.62 12.70
CA ALA A 227 0.50 -15.85 13.54
C ALA A 227 0.64 -14.36 13.26
N TYR A 228 1.87 -13.88 13.12
CA TYR A 228 2.14 -12.51 12.70
C TYR A 228 1.55 -12.24 11.31
N LEU A 229 1.91 -13.06 10.31
CA LEU A 229 1.44 -12.94 8.93
C LEU A 229 -0.09 -12.91 8.82
N THR A 230 -0.77 -13.90 9.41
CA THR A 230 -2.23 -14.00 9.30
C THR A 230 -2.96 -12.89 10.04
N SER A 231 -2.44 -12.41 11.17
CA SER A 231 -3.03 -11.27 11.88
C SER A 231 -2.98 -9.99 11.05
N GLU A 232 -1.88 -9.78 10.30
CA GLU A 232 -1.70 -8.64 9.40
C GLU A 232 -2.60 -8.75 8.16
N LEU A 233 -2.77 -9.95 7.59
CA LEU A 233 -3.68 -10.17 6.47
C LEU A 233 -5.14 -9.90 6.88
N ILE A 234 -5.55 -10.33 8.07
CA ILE A 234 -6.89 -10.07 8.59
C ILE A 234 -7.10 -8.58 8.87
N ASP A 235 -6.09 -7.86 9.34
CA ASP A 235 -6.17 -6.39 9.51
C ASP A 235 -6.32 -5.68 8.16
N PHE A 236 -5.52 -6.07 7.17
CA PHE A 236 -5.63 -5.58 5.80
C PHE A 236 -7.00 -5.86 5.19
N ASP A 237 -7.53 -7.07 5.35
CA ASP A 237 -8.84 -7.45 4.80
C ASP A 237 -10.00 -6.63 5.40
N LYS A 238 -9.90 -6.19 6.67
CA LYS A 238 -10.89 -5.27 7.24
C LYS A 238 -10.89 -3.92 6.52
N ALA A 239 -9.71 -3.39 6.19
CA ALA A 239 -9.60 -2.17 5.40
C ALA A 239 -10.11 -2.38 3.95
N VAL A 240 -9.87 -3.55 3.37
CA VAL A 240 -10.46 -3.95 2.07
C VAL A 240 -11.99 -3.90 2.15
N GLY A 241 -12.57 -4.44 3.21
CA GLY A 241 -14.01 -4.35 3.48
C GLY A 241 -14.51 -2.91 3.49
N ALA A 242 -13.83 -2.01 4.20
CA ALA A 242 -14.21 -0.59 4.26
C ALA A 242 -14.14 0.10 2.89
N ALA A 243 -13.13 -0.21 2.07
CA ALA A 243 -12.99 0.33 0.72
C ALA A 243 -14.10 -0.19 -0.22
N ILE A 244 -14.42 -1.49 -0.17
CA ILE A 244 -15.51 -2.06 -0.97
C ILE A 244 -16.87 -1.54 -0.50
N ASP A 245 -17.10 -1.39 0.81
CA ASP A 245 -18.32 -0.78 1.36
C ASP A 245 -18.51 0.65 0.87
N PHE A 246 -17.43 1.42 0.77
CA PHE A 246 -17.48 2.75 0.18
C PHE A 246 -17.82 2.68 -1.32
N ALA A 247 -17.11 1.83 -2.08
CA ALA A 247 -17.34 1.68 -3.51
C ALA A 247 -18.76 1.19 -3.86
N GLU A 248 -19.33 0.31 -3.02
CA GLU A 248 -20.72 -0.13 -3.14
C GLU A 248 -21.72 1.00 -2.97
N ARG A 249 -21.45 1.98 -2.10
CA ARG A 249 -22.32 3.13 -1.91
C ARG A 249 -22.13 4.17 -3.01
N ASP A 250 -20.87 4.43 -3.36
CA ASP A 250 -20.48 5.47 -4.31
C ASP A 250 -20.79 5.11 -5.78
N LYS A 251 -20.73 3.81 -6.12
CA LYS A 251 -20.95 3.25 -7.47
C LYS A 251 -19.98 3.75 -8.57
N ASN A 252 -19.12 4.72 -8.29
CA ASN A 252 -18.15 5.28 -9.23
C ASN A 252 -16.70 4.99 -8.83
N THR A 253 -16.50 4.19 -7.78
CA THR A 253 -15.17 3.87 -7.24
C THR A 253 -14.70 2.51 -7.71
N LEU A 254 -13.48 2.47 -8.26
CA LEU A 254 -12.74 1.25 -8.55
C LEU A 254 -11.82 0.91 -7.37
N VAL A 255 -11.95 -0.29 -6.81
CA VAL A 255 -11.07 -0.84 -5.78
C VAL A 255 -10.21 -1.93 -6.42
N ILE A 256 -8.89 -1.82 -6.26
CA ILE A 256 -7.90 -2.80 -6.73
C ILE A 256 -7.13 -3.31 -5.51
N ILE A 257 -7.02 -4.63 -5.37
CA ILE A 257 -6.28 -5.31 -4.30
C ILE A 257 -5.23 -6.23 -4.92
N THR A 258 -3.97 -6.11 -4.51
CA THR A 258 -2.86 -6.96 -4.98
C THR A 258 -1.76 -7.02 -3.92
N GLY A 259 -0.76 -7.88 -4.10
CA GLY A 259 0.58 -7.69 -3.51
C GLY A 259 1.56 -7.06 -4.51
N ASP A 260 2.72 -6.65 -4.02
CA ASP A 260 3.90 -6.24 -4.79
C ASP A 260 4.77 -7.43 -5.20
N HIS A 261 4.94 -8.40 -4.31
CA HIS A 261 5.54 -9.71 -4.51
C HIS A 261 4.94 -10.74 -3.55
N GLU A 262 5.46 -11.97 -3.58
CA GLU A 262 5.22 -13.00 -2.56
C GLU A 262 6.44 -13.07 -1.66
N THR A 263 6.22 -13.41 -0.38
CA THR A 263 7.31 -13.55 0.59
C THR A 263 7.26 -14.87 1.33
N GLY A 264 8.42 -15.50 1.48
CA GLY A 264 8.67 -16.69 2.27
C GLY A 264 8.50 -18.02 1.54
N GLY A 265 7.95 -18.03 0.31
CA GLY A 265 7.61 -19.27 -0.39
C GLY A 265 6.66 -20.12 0.45
N LEU A 266 5.63 -19.48 0.99
CA LEU A 266 4.73 -20.09 1.97
C LEU A 266 3.96 -21.26 1.33
N SER A 267 4.06 -22.43 1.96
CA SER A 267 3.30 -23.63 1.66
C SER A 267 2.41 -23.99 2.83
N LEU A 268 1.13 -24.21 2.57
CA LEU A 268 0.15 -24.67 3.56
C LEU A 268 -0.03 -26.17 3.41
N VAL A 269 0.53 -26.93 4.35
CA VAL A 269 0.59 -28.40 4.26
C VAL A 269 -0.55 -29.09 5.03
N ASN A 270 -1.20 -28.37 5.94
CA ASN A 270 -2.38 -28.81 6.69
C ASN A 270 -3.10 -27.60 7.31
N GLY A 271 -4.30 -27.80 7.87
CA GLY A 271 -5.02 -26.75 8.60
C GLY A 271 -6.46 -27.15 8.96
N ASP A 272 -7.10 -26.34 9.79
CA ASP A 272 -8.52 -26.48 10.14
C ASP A 272 -9.22 -25.12 10.00
N MET A 273 -10.12 -25.06 9.01
CA MET A 273 -10.90 -23.87 8.70
C MET A 273 -11.82 -23.43 9.85
N LYS A 274 -12.39 -24.35 10.62
CA LYS A 274 -13.28 -24.01 11.75
C LYS A 274 -12.47 -23.51 12.94
N ALA A 275 -11.33 -24.13 13.20
CA ALA A 275 -10.44 -23.73 14.28
C ALA A 275 -9.69 -22.42 13.96
N GLY A 276 -9.47 -22.13 12.68
CA GLY A 276 -8.67 -21.00 12.23
C GLY A 276 -7.17 -21.26 12.31
N THR A 277 -6.76 -22.52 12.16
CA THR A 277 -5.37 -22.94 12.32
C THR A 277 -4.77 -23.40 11.01
N ILE A 278 -3.49 -23.12 10.82
CA ILE A 278 -2.71 -23.50 9.64
C ILE A 278 -1.43 -24.22 10.05
N GLU A 279 -1.01 -25.20 9.26
CA GLU A 279 0.34 -25.74 9.29
C GLU A 279 1.12 -25.18 8.10
N ALA A 280 2.05 -24.28 8.40
CA ALA A 280 2.83 -23.54 7.42
C ALA A 280 4.26 -24.08 7.29
N LYS A 281 4.78 -24.10 6.07
CA LYS A 281 6.20 -24.30 5.75
C LYS A 281 6.67 -23.13 4.89
N PHE A 282 7.82 -22.57 5.23
CA PHE A 282 8.45 -21.51 4.46
C PHE A 282 9.71 -22.05 3.80
N ALA A 283 9.89 -21.72 2.52
CA ALA A 283 11.06 -22.16 1.76
C ALA A 283 12.26 -21.22 1.94
N THR A 284 12.01 -19.97 2.30
CA THR A 284 13.01 -18.91 2.46
C THR A 284 12.51 -17.87 3.46
N ASP A 285 13.39 -17.02 3.95
CA ASP A 285 13.09 -15.78 4.64
C ASP A 285 13.11 -14.57 3.68
N GLY A 286 13.14 -14.78 2.36
CA GLY A 286 13.13 -13.74 1.34
C GLY A 286 11.88 -13.76 0.46
N HIS A 287 11.86 -12.89 -0.54
CA HIS A 287 10.76 -12.86 -1.53
C HIS A 287 10.87 -14.03 -2.51
N THR A 288 9.77 -14.33 -3.23
CA THR A 288 9.79 -15.28 -4.35
C THR A 288 9.21 -14.68 -5.63
N GLY A 289 9.61 -15.26 -6.77
CA GLY A 289 9.23 -14.80 -8.11
C GLY A 289 7.94 -15.40 -8.65
N VAL A 290 7.00 -15.81 -7.79
CA VAL A 290 5.70 -16.33 -8.23
C VAL A 290 4.80 -15.19 -8.70
N MET A 291 3.84 -15.50 -9.59
CA MET A 291 2.84 -14.52 -10.00
C MET A 291 1.96 -14.11 -8.83
N ILE A 292 1.55 -12.83 -8.82
CA ILE A 292 0.81 -12.23 -7.71
C ILE A 292 -0.64 -11.99 -8.15
N PRO A 293 -1.63 -12.37 -7.34
CA PRO A 293 -3.03 -12.20 -7.70
C PRO A 293 -3.45 -10.74 -7.61
N VAL A 294 -4.33 -10.33 -8.52
CA VAL A 294 -4.99 -9.02 -8.54
C VAL A 294 -6.49 -9.23 -8.48
N PHE A 295 -7.15 -8.55 -7.55
CA PHE A 295 -8.58 -8.54 -7.38
C PHE A 295 -9.10 -7.14 -7.64
N ALA A 296 -10.24 -7.03 -8.32
CA ALA A 296 -10.85 -5.74 -8.57
C ALA A 296 -12.38 -5.76 -8.34
N TYR A 297 -12.89 -4.63 -7.88
CA TYR A 297 -14.30 -4.37 -7.64
C TYR A 297 -14.68 -2.96 -8.13
N GLY A 298 -15.88 -2.81 -8.69
CA GLY A 298 -16.41 -1.53 -9.17
C GLY A 298 -16.23 -1.29 -10.67
N PRO A 299 -16.49 -0.07 -11.16
CA PRO A 299 -16.41 0.26 -12.59
C PRO A 299 -15.02 0.00 -13.18
N GLY A 300 -14.97 -0.72 -14.31
CA GLY A 300 -13.70 -1.03 -15.00
C GLY A 300 -12.92 -2.20 -14.40
N ALA A 301 -13.47 -2.90 -13.39
CA ALA A 301 -12.81 -4.04 -12.75
C ALA A 301 -12.45 -5.16 -13.74
N GLU A 302 -13.24 -5.36 -14.81
CA GLU A 302 -12.99 -6.35 -15.85
C GLU A 302 -11.63 -6.18 -16.56
N ARG A 303 -11.04 -4.98 -16.51
CA ARG A 303 -9.70 -4.72 -17.06
C ARG A 303 -8.62 -5.51 -16.33
N PHE A 304 -8.87 -5.95 -15.11
CA PHE A 304 -7.89 -6.67 -14.28
C PHE A 304 -7.98 -8.20 -14.45
N ILE A 305 -8.80 -8.71 -15.37
CA ILE A 305 -8.84 -10.13 -15.70
C ILE A 305 -7.64 -10.51 -16.60
N GLY A 306 -7.05 -11.68 -16.33
CA GLY A 306 -5.97 -12.26 -17.13
C GLY A 306 -4.60 -12.17 -16.46
N ILE A 307 -3.54 -12.46 -17.23
CA ILE A 307 -2.14 -12.44 -16.76
C ILE A 307 -1.38 -11.34 -17.49
N TYR A 308 -0.70 -10.46 -16.76
CA TYR A 308 -0.02 -9.29 -17.33
C TYR A 308 1.25 -8.89 -16.56
N GLU A 309 2.00 -7.90 -17.04
CA GLU A 309 3.11 -7.29 -16.29
C GLU A 309 2.57 -6.35 -15.21
N ASN A 310 3.22 -6.26 -14.04
CA ASN A 310 2.83 -5.32 -12.99
C ASN A 310 2.73 -3.86 -13.46
N THR A 311 3.52 -3.44 -14.44
CA THR A 311 3.44 -2.12 -15.10
C THR A 311 2.08 -1.85 -15.76
N SER A 312 1.34 -2.90 -16.15
CA SER A 312 0.01 -2.75 -16.75
C SER A 312 -1.02 -2.22 -15.75
N ILE A 313 -0.79 -2.36 -14.44
CA ILE A 313 -1.70 -1.84 -13.41
C ILE A 313 -1.80 -0.32 -13.49
N PHE A 314 -0.67 0.37 -13.66
CA PHE A 314 -0.61 1.82 -13.88
C PHE A 314 -1.52 2.26 -15.04
N HIS A 315 -1.34 1.66 -16.22
CA HIS A 315 -2.12 2.00 -17.40
C HIS A 315 -3.60 1.68 -17.25
N LYS A 316 -3.96 0.58 -16.55
CA LYS A 316 -5.35 0.24 -16.25
C LYS A 316 -6.00 1.24 -15.30
N ILE A 317 -5.26 1.77 -14.32
CA ILE A 317 -5.76 2.84 -13.44
C ILE A 317 -5.99 4.13 -14.23
N LEU A 318 -5.05 4.54 -15.09
CA LEU A 318 -5.23 5.71 -15.96
C LEU A 318 -6.47 5.60 -16.85
N GLN A 319 -6.70 4.43 -17.44
CA GLN A 319 -7.91 4.16 -18.21
C GLN A 319 -9.18 4.25 -17.35
N GLY A 320 -9.12 3.82 -16.08
CA GLY A 320 -10.23 3.95 -15.14
C GLY A 320 -10.62 5.40 -14.87
N PHE A 321 -9.64 6.29 -14.75
CA PHE A 321 -9.87 7.74 -14.61
C PHE A 321 -10.16 8.45 -15.93
N GLY A 322 -9.94 7.81 -17.07
CA GLY A 322 -10.05 8.44 -18.39
C GLY A 322 -8.93 9.44 -18.68
N PHE A 323 -7.78 9.34 -17.99
CA PHE A 323 -6.61 10.18 -18.27
C PHE A 323 -5.95 9.79 -19.58
N GLN A 324 -5.55 10.79 -20.38
CA GLN A 324 -4.66 10.59 -21.52
C GLN A 324 -3.23 10.81 -21.05
N HIS A 325 -2.37 9.81 -21.26
CA HIS A 325 -0.96 9.81 -20.88
C HIS A 325 -0.12 9.22 -22.01
#